data_AF-A0A395ITW9-F1
#
_entry.id   AF-A0A395ITW9-F1
#
_cell.length_a   1.000
_cell.length_b   1.000
_cell.length_c   1.000
_cell.angle_alpha   90.00
_cell.angle_beta   90.00
_cell.angle_gamma   90.00
#
_symmetry.space_group_name_H-M   'P 1'
#
loop_
_entity.id
_entity.type
_entity.pdbx_description
1 polymer ?
#
loop_
_entity_poly.entity_id
_entity_poly.type
_entity_poly.pdbx_seq_one_letter_code
_entity_poly.pdbx_strand_id
1 'polypeptide(L)'
;MPSPNSPLIISTLWHPISSPFVFFAKHDFDDATKKQFEKTWDENYSNISILPNGLSKHTAALTIADVVTSTTSTTSPMIPAETSALIWPALEKALALKTFAGKEIVLASFIKFMKASTAFLDAESSIAVQTKKIAIREAKRNNDIYRPFAFAELGKYAQARTDVDMWDEIHSIIVPILEDLSSEDHMDTSTSTSAADSKKKDGVSKGGESTESATITAGVEALFLGINIKHLDPSPLTYLPKLLEAITPLLKSPLTTITTRAVLYELYVPDFFEVLELASGAGSEGIRIKRGEAAEVIVEAWKGGVFGMWEEGRGELRKQYREEAE
;
A
#
# COMPACT_ATOMS: atom_id res chain seq x y z
N MET A 1 29.59 -48.85 34.90
CA MET A 1 28.21 -48.81 34.37
C MET A 1 27.52 -47.57 34.92
N PRO A 2 27.29 -46.52 34.13
CA PRO A 2 26.39 -45.43 34.51
C PRO A 2 24.95 -45.71 34.07
N SER A 3 24.03 -45.19 34.87
CA SER A 3 22.56 -45.29 34.83
C SER A 3 21.91 -44.97 33.45
N PRO A 4 20.81 -45.65 33.05
CA PRO A 4 20.16 -45.46 31.76
C PRO A 4 19.10 -44.35 31.69
N ASN A 5 18.94 -43.50 32.73
CA ASN A 5 17.93 -42.45 32.74
C ASN A 5 18.54 -41.04 32.76
N SER A 6 18.79 -40.49 31.57
CA SER A 6 18.98 -39.04 31.39
C SER A 6 18.17 -38.58 30.18
N PRO A 7 16.98 -37.99 30.39
CA PRO A 7 16.20 -37.41 29.30
C PRO A 7 16.73 -36.00 29.01
N LEU A 8 17.91 -35.88 28.41
CA LEU A 8 18.55 -34.58 28.17
C LEU A 8 19.20 -34.45 26.80
N ILE A 9 18.54 -34.95 25.75
CA ILE A 9 18.94 -34.66 24.35
C ILE A 9 17.77 -34.11 23.51
N ILE A 10 16.51 -34.20 23.96
CA ILE A 10 15.34 -33.77 23.17
C ILE A 10 14.96 -32.29 23.39
N SER A 11 15.19 -31.71 24.58
CA SER A 11 14.69 -30.36 24.90
C SER A 11 15.50 -29.20 24.28
N THR A 12 16.78 -29.42 23.98
CA THR A 12 17.68 -28.41 23.39
C THR A 12 17.62 -28.35 21.86
N LEU A 13 17.09 -29.39 21.20
CA LEU A 13 16.87 -29.41 19.75
C LEU A 13 15.48 -28.88 19.34
N TRP A 14 14.54 -28.76 20.29
CA TRP A 14 13.15 -28.38 20.01
C TRP A 14 12.95 -26.87 19.77
N HIS A 15 13.79 -26.01 20.34
CA HIS A 15 13.60 -24.55 20.25
C HIS A 15 13.96 -23.96 18.87
N PRO A 16 15.10 -24.30 18.23
CA PRO A 16 15.45 -23.71 16.93
C PRO A 16 14.62 -24.28 15.76
N ILE A 17 14.16 -25.54 15.90
CA ILE A 17 13.46 -26.25 14.82
C ILE A 17 11.98 -25.92 14.82
N SER A 18 11.33 -25.68 15.97
CA SER A 18 9.87 -25.46 16.05
C SER A 18 9.41 -24.04 15.68
N SER A 19 10.23 -23.01 15.91
CA SER A 19 9.86 -21.61 15.71
C SER A 19 9.39 -21.27 14.28
N PRO A 20 10.06 -21.71 13.19
CA PRO A 20 9.54 -21.46 11.84
C PRO A 20 8.25 -22.23 11.52
N PHE A 21 7.98 -23.39 12.14
CA PHE A 21 6.71 -24.13 11.95
C PHE A 21 5.56 -23.49 12.72
N VAL A 22 5.80 -23.01 13.94
CA VAL A 22 4.82 -22.28 14.74
C VAL A 22 4.45 -20.97 14.04
N PHE A 23 5.45 -20.25 13.54
CA PHE A 23 5.27 -19.03 12.76
C PHE A 23 4.54 -19.24 11.44
N PHE A 24 4.75 -20.39 10.80
CA PHE A 24 4.04 -20.73 9.59
C PHE A 24 2.58 -21.13 9.87
N ALA A 25 2.36 -21.96 10.90
CA ALA A 25 1.06 -22.55 11.20
C ALA A 25 0.05 -21.54 11.80
N LYS A 26 0.50 -20.40 12.34
CA LYS A 26 -0.41 -19.27 12.67
C LYS A 26 -1.05 -18.61 11.44
N HIS A 27 -0.59 -18.93 10.23
CA HIS A 27 -1.21 -18.47 8.97
C HIS A 27 -1.98 -19.58 8.25
N ASP A 28 -2.30 -20.68 8.94
CA ASP A 28 -3.15 -21.72 8.38
C ASP A 28 -4.56 -21.17 8.08
N PHE A 29 -5.21 -21.71 7.05
CA PHE A 29 -6.58 -21.36 6.70
C PHE A 29 -7.61 -22.07 7.60
N ASP A 30 -7.19 -23.08 8.37
CA ASP A 30 -7.98 -23.68 9.44
C ASP A 30 -7.90 -22.85 10.74
N ASP A 31 -9.03 -22.30 11.17
CA ASP A 31 -9.13 -21.40 12.34
C ASP A 31 -8.69 -22.04 13.66
N ALA A 32 -8.91 -23.36 13.82
CA ALA A 32 -8.53 -24.07 15.04
C ALA A 32 -7.01 -24.23 15.13
N THR A 33 -6.38 -24.58 14.00
CA THR A 33 -4.93 -24.67 13.85
C THR A 33 -4.28 -23.31 14.07
N LYS A 34 -4.78 -22.27 13.39
CA LYS A 34 -4.29 -20.90 13.51
C LYS A 34 -4.21 -20.40 14.97
N LYS A 35 -5.31 -20.52 15.73
CA LYS A 35 -5.36 -20.06 17.13
C LYS A 35 -4.37 -20.79 18.04
N GLN A 36 -4.18 -22.08 17.83
CA GLN A 36 -3.25 -22.89 18.62
C GLN A 36 -1.80 -22.43 18.41
N PHE A 37 -1.45 -22.06 17.17
CA PHE A 37 -0.10 -21.66 16.81
C PHE A 37 0.18 -20.16 17.02
N GLU A 38 -0.82 -19.28 16.92
CA GLU A 38 -0.71 -17.88 17.35
C GLU A 38 -0.27 -17.79 18.81
N LYS A 39 -0.96 -18.53 19.70
CA LYS A 39 -0.62 -18.58 21.12
C LYS A 39 0.81 -19.10 21.37
N THR A 40 1.23 -20.11 20.60
CA THR A 40 2.56 -20.73 20.74
C THR A 40 3.68 -19.81 20.24
N TRP A 41 3.38 -18.94 19.26
CA TRP A 41 4.31 -17.95 18.70
C TRP A 41 4.58 -16.80 19.68
N ASP A 42 3.52 -16.25 20.28
CA ASP A 42 3.66 -15.16 21.25
C ASP A 42 4.55 -15.54 22.44
N GLU A 43 4.69 -16.85 22.69
CA GLU A 43 5.51 -17.42 23.75
C GLU A 43 6.98 -17.72 23.33
N ASN A 44 7.35 -17.76 22.03
CA ASN A 44 8.69 -18.24 21.59
C ASN A 44 9.24 -17.55 20.32
N TYR A 45 10.30 -16.73 20.44
CA TYR A 45 10.98 -16.07 19.31
C TYR A 45 12.29 -16.77 18.88
N SER A 46 12.43 -17.05 17.57
CA SER A 46 13.61 -16.86 16.70
C SER A 46 14.00 -18.04 15.77
N ASN A 47 14.35 -17.65 14.52
CA ASN A 47 15.07 -18.34 13.43
C ASN A 47 14.20 -18.94 12.31
N ILE A 48 14.35 -18.43 11.08
CA ILE A 48 13.57 -18.82 9.90
C ILE A 48 14.50 -19.32 8.79
N SER A 49 14.48 -20.62 8.58
CA SER A 49 14.93 -21.26 7.35
C SER A 49 14.14 -22.54 7.16
N ILE A 50 13.61 -22.74 5.95
CA ILE A 50 12.92 -23.93 5.41
C ILE A 50 11.39 -23.89 5.52
N LEU A 51 10.72 -23.87 4.36
CA LEU A 51 9.30 -24.20 4.20
C LEU A 51 9.15 -25.61 3.59
N PRO A 52 8.38 -26.54 4.17
CA PRO A 52 8.20 -27.89 3.63
C PRO A 52 7.27 -27.95 2.41
N ASN A 53 7.53 -28.92 1.53
CA ASN A 53 6.67 -29.26 0.40
C ASN A 53 5.38 -29.94 0.90
N GLY A 54 4.23 -29.29 0.72
CA GLY A 54 2.90 -29.87 0.98
C GLY A 54 1.83 -28.92 1.50
N LEU A 55 2.20 -27.72 1.99
CA LEU A 55 1.27 -26.73 2.53
C LEU A 55 0.88 -25.66 1.49
N SER A 56 -0.23 -24.96 1.74
CA SER A 56 -0.81 -24.01 0.77
C SER A 56 0.17 -22.87 0.46
N LYS A 57 0.33 -22.53 -0.83
CA LYS A 57 1.22 -21.44 -1.27
C LYS A 57 0.84 -20.09 -0.65
N HIS A 58 -0.43 -19.91 -0.28
CA HIS A 58 -0.95 -18.69 0.33
C HIS A 58 -0.48 -18.54 1.78
N THR A 59 -0.50 -19.61 2.56
CA THR A 59 0.04 -19.61 3.94
C THR A 59 1.51 -19.21 3.94
N ALA A 60 2.31 -19.82 3.05
CA ALA A 60 3.71 -19.45 2.87
C ALA A 60 3.91 -17.97 2.53
N ALA A 61 3.06 -17.41 1.65
CA ALA A 61 3.13 -16.00 1.30
C ALA A 61 2.84 -15.08 2.50
N LEU A 62 1.84 -15.40 3.31
CA LEU A 62 1.50 -14.65 4.53
C LEU A 62 2.59 -14.77 5.59
N THR A 63 3.18 -15.96 5.75
CA THR A 63 4.34 -16.14 6.64
C THR A 63 5.48 -15.21 6.25
N ILE A 64 5.83 -15.11 4.96
CA ILE A 64 6.89 -14.20 4.51
C ILE A 64 6.53 -12.73 4.77
N ALA A 65 5.26 -12.35 4.63
CA ALA A 65 4.81 -11.01 4.97
C ALA A 65 5.03 -10.67 6.46
N ASP A 66 4.74 -11.63 7.33
CA ASP A 66 5.02 -11.50 8.75
C ASP A 66 6.53 -11.47 9.04
N VAL A 67 7.37 -12.22 8.31
CA VAL A 67 8.84 -12.16 8.48
C VAL A 67 9.33 -10.74 8.27
N VAL A 68 8.91 -10.10 7.17
CA VAL A 68 9.28 -8.71 6.88
C VAL A 68 8.83 -7.81 8.03
N THR A 69 7.61 -8.01 8.50
CA THR A 69 7.01 -7.20 9.56
C THR A 69 7.75 -7.36 10.89
N SER A 70 8.12 -8.59 11.26
CA SER A 70 8.85 -8.89 12.50
C SER A 70 10.31 -8.45 12.46
N THR A 71 10.91 -8.42 11.27
CA THR A 71 12.29 -7.96 11.07
C THR A 71 12.40 -6.44 11.20
N THR A 72 11.28 -5.73 11.10
CA THR A 72 11.21 -4.26 11.16
C THR A 72 10.39 -3.81 12.36
N SER A 73 11.07 -3.35 13.41
CA SER A 73 10.45 -2.82 14.63
C SER A 73 10.68 -1.31 14.76
N THR A 74 10.00 -0.67 15.72
CA THR A 74 10.25 0.74 16.08
C THR A 74 11.69 0.99 16.53
N THR A 75 12.36 -0.05 17.05
CA THR A 75 13.77 0.01 17.51
C THR A 75 14.77 -0.40 16.43
N SER A 76 14.35 -1.14 15.41
CA SER A 76 15.17 -1.54 14.27
C SER A 76 14.38 -1.32 12.97
N PRO A 77 14.28 -0.07 12.49
CA PRO A 77 13.45 0.26 11.34
C PRO A 77 14.06 -0.20 10.01
N MET A 78 15.37 -0.45 9.97
CA MET A 78 16.12 -0.85 8.77
C MET A 78 16.47 -2.34 8.80
N ILE A 79 16.40 -2.98 7.64
CA ILE A 79 16.82 -4.37 7.44
C ILE A 79 18.25 -4.36 6.87
N PRO A 80 19.22 -5.04 7.49
CA PRO A 80 20.57 -5.19 6.94
C PRO A 80 20.55 -5.81 5.53
N ALA A 81 21.52 -5.46 4.69
CA ALA A 81 21.56 -5.94 3.30
C ALA A 81 21.63 -7.47 3.20
N GLU A 82 22.37 -8.11 4.10
CA GLU A 82 22.48 -9.58 4.17
C GLU A 82 21.13 -10.25 4.45
N THR A 83 20.39 -9.74 5.44
CA THR A 83 19.05 -10.23 5.77
C THR A 83 18.06 -9.95 4.63
N SER A 84 18.19 -8.79 3.98
CA SER A 84 17.36 -8.42 2.83
C SER A 84 17.52 -9.40 1.66
N ALA A 85 18.76 -9.82 1.39
CA ALA A 85 19.07 -10.81 0.36
C ALA A 85 18.46 -12.19 0.65
N LEU A 86 18.28 -12.56 1.92
CA LEU A 86 17.62 -13.81 2.32
C LEU A 86 16.09 -13.73 2.18
N ILE A 87 15.49 -12.58 2.50
CA ILE A 87 14.03 -12.37 2.46
C ILE A 87 13.53 -12.21 1.01
N TRP A 88 14.27 -11.46 0.18
CA TRP A 88 13.83 -11.04 -1.14
C TRP A 88 13.33 -12.18 -2.05
N PRO A 89 14.05 -13.30 -2.24
CA PRO A 89 13.62 -14.36 -3.15
C PRO A 89 12.30 -15.04 -2.73
N ALA A 90 12.02 -15.08 -1.43
CA ALA A 90 10.78 -15.65 -0.91
C ALA A 90 9.61 -14.66 -1.06
N LEU A 91 9.85 -13.38 -0.79
CA LEU A 91 8.87 -12.31 -0.95
C LEU A 91 8.49 -12.11 -2.42
N GLU A 92 9.45 -12.15 -3.33
CA GLU A 92 9.21 -12.08 -4.77
C GLU A 92 8.27 -13.21 -5.24
N LYS A 93 8.54 -14.45 -4.81
CA LYS A 93 7.71 -15.62 -5.13
C LYS A 93 6.30 -15.50 -4.56
N ALA A 94 6.16 -14.96 -3.34
CA ALA A 94 4.87 -14.69 -2.72
C ALA A 94 4.05 -13.68 -3.54
N LEU A 95 4.69 -12.61 -4.02
CA LEU A 95 4.05 -11.59 -4.87
C LEU A 95 3.69 -12.12 -6.26
N ALA A 96 4.40 -13.11 -6.78
CA ALA A 96 4.12 -13.74 -8.07
C ALA A 96 2.84 -14.62 -8.08
N LEU A 97 2.30 -14.99 -6.92
CA LEU A 97 1.05 -15.77 -6.84
C LEU A 97 -0.13 -14.99 -7.45
N LYS A 98 -1.15 -15.70 -7.94
CA LYS A 98 -2.44 -15.09 -8.33
C LYS A 98 -3.07 -14.40 -7.11
N THR A 99 -3.98 -13.44 -7.32
CA THR A 99 -4.70 -12.80 -6.21
C THR A 99 -5.47 -13.84 -5.39
N PHE A 100 -5.34 -13.73 -4.06
CA PHE A 100 -5.99 -14.57 -3.05
C PHE A 100 -6.34 -13.68 -1.83
N ALA A 101 -7.22 -14.15 -0.94
CA ALA A 101 -7.58 -13.42 0.27
C ALA A 101 -6.38 -13.27 1.22
N GLY A 102 -6.08 -12.06 1.70
CA GLY A 102 -4.88 -11.79 2.50
C GLY A 102 -3.68 -11.33 1.68
N LYS A 103 -3.78 -11.31 0.35
CA LYS A 103 -2.67 -10.90 -0.51
C LYS A 103 -2.29 -9.42 -0.29
N GLU A 104 -3.24 -8.59 0.09
CA GLU A 104 -3.03 -7.19 0.48
C GLU A 104 -2.00 -7.06 1.61
N ILE A 105 -1.96 -8.02 2.53
CA ILE A 105 -0.96 -8.08 3.61
C ILE A 105 0.44 -8.33 3.04
N VAL A 106 0.57 -9.24 2.08
CA VAL A 106 1.84 -9.50 1.37
C VAL A 106 2.29 -8.26 0.62
N LEU A 107 1.38 -7.55 -0.05
CA LEU A 107 1.71 -6.32 -0.77
C LEU A 107 2.15 -5.19 0.17
N ALA A 108 1.46 -4.99 1.29
CA ALA A 108 1.87 -4.01 2.30
C ALA A 108 3.24 -4.34 2.90
N SER A 109 3.51 -5.62 3.16
CA SER A 109 4.82 -6.08 3.62
C SER A 109 5.91 -5.81 2.59
N PHE A 110 5.60 -5.93 1.30
CA PHE A 110 6.52 -5.57 0.23
C PHE A 110 6.92 -4.10 0.29
N ILE A 111 5.96 -3.18 0.47
CA ILE A 111 6.29 -1.77 0.64
C ILE A 111 7.09 -1.51 1.91
N LYS A 112 6.78 -2.20 3.01
CA LYS A 112 7.58 -2.13 4.25
C LYS A 112 9.02 -2.58 4.00
N PHE A 113 9.21 -3.68 3.27
CA PHE A 113 10.53 -4.17 2.86
C PHE A 113 11.28 -3.12 2.03
N MET A 114 10.61 -2.49 1.05
CA MET A 114 11.22 -1.46 0.20
C MET A 114 11.72 -0.26 1.01
N LYS A 115 10.94 0.21 1.99
CA LYS A 115 11.31 1.33 2.86
C LYS A 115 12.46 0.99 3.81
N ALA A 116 12.53 -0.26 4.26
CA ALA A 116 13.50 -0.69 5.26
C ALA A 116 14.82 -1.25 4.67
N SER A 117 14.86 -1.59 3.38
CA SER A 117 15.98 -2.31 2.76
C SER A 117 16.73 -1.46 1.72
N THR A 118 16.78 -0.14 1.89
CA THR A 118 17.37 0.79 0.90
C THR A 118 18.80 0.44 0.51
N ALA A 119 19.66 0.12 1.49
CA ALA A 119 21.05 -0.27 1.23
C ALA A 119 21.20 -1.51 0.32
N PHE A 120 20.27 -2.46 0.42
CA PHE A 120 20.23 -3.65 -0.46
C PHE A 120 19.79 -3.27 -1.88
N LEU A 121 18.81 -2.39 -2.00
CA LEU A 121 18.27 -1.93 -3.28
C LEU A 121 19.27 -1.06 -4.05
N ASP A 122 20.01 -0.21 -3.34
CA ASP A 122 21.03 0.68 -3.92
C ASP A 122 22.23 -0.13 -4.43
N ALA A 123 22.57 -1.23 -3.77
CA ALA A 123 23.64 -2.14 -4.19
C ALA A 123 23.26 -2.98 -5.42
N GLU A 124 21.98 -3.36 -5.55
CA GLU A 124 21.49 -4.30 -6.57
C GLU A 124 20.48 -3.66 -7.52
N SER A 125 20.99 -2.91 -8.52
CA SER A 125 20.14 -2.20 -9.50
C SER A 125 19.18 -3.12 -10.27
N SER A 126 19.53 -4.39 -10.46
CA SER A 126 18.65 -5.38 -11.09
C SER A 126 17.38 -5.64 -10.27
N ILE A 127 17.48 -5.63 -8.94
CA ILE A 127 16.36 -5.81 -8.01
C ILE A 127 15.50 -4.56 -8.00
N ALA A 128 16.09 -3.37 -8.03
CA ALA A 128 15.36 -2.11 -8.18
C ALA A 128 14.44 -2.10 -9.43
N VAL A 129 14.89 -2.65 -10.56
CA VAL A 129 14.05 -2.78 -11.76
C VAL A 129 12.94 -3.82 -11.55
N GLN A 130 13.24 -4.94 -10.89
CA GLN A 130 12.25 -5.98 -10.59
C GLN A 130 11.15 -5.47 -9.66
N THR A 131 11.50 -4.71 -8.61
CA THR A 131 10.54 -4.16 -7.65
C THR A 131 9.56 -3.20 -8.32
N LYS A 132 10.03 -2.35 -9.25
CA LYS A 132 9.16 -1.48 -10.05
C LYS A 132 8.19 -2.29 -10.91
N LYS A 133 8.67 -3.33 -11.59
CA LYS A 133 7.82 -4.24 -12.39
C LYS A 133 6.77 -4.94 -11.54
N ILE A 134 7.12 -5.35 -10.32
CA ILE A 134 6.18 -5.99 -9.39
C ILE A 134 5.09 -5.00 -8.97
N ALA A 135 5.44 -3.79 -8.54
CA ALA A 135 4.46 -2.77 -8.15
C ALA A 135 3.46 -2.48 -9.29
N ILE A 136 3.96 -2.26 -10.51
CA ILE A 136 3.13 -2.05 -11.70
C ILE A 136 2.23 -3.25 -12.00
N ARG A 137 2.76 -4.48 -11.90
CA ARG A 137 1.98 -5.70 -12.16
C ARG A 137 0.85 -5.88 -11.15
N GLU A 138 1.10 -5.63 -9.86
CA GLU A 138 0.08 -5.78 -8.83
C GLU A 138 -1.04 -4.74 -9.00
N ALA A 139 -0.71 -3.49 -9.37
CA ALA A 139 -1.70 -2.46 -9.68
C ALA A 139 -2.54 -2.75 -10.94
N LYS A 140 -1.97 -3.48 -11.92
CA LYS A 140 -2.67 -3.88 -13.16
C LYS A 140 -3.59 -5.09 -13.00
N ARG A 141 -3.77 -5.63 -11.79
CA ARG A 141 -4.62 -6.81 -11.61
C ARG A 141 -6.09 -6.48 -11.72
N ASN A 142 -6.78 -7.26 -12.52
CA ASN A 142 -8.23 -7.16 -12.67
C ASN A 142 -8.96 -7.87 -11.52
N ASN A 143 -9.06 -7.21 -10.37
CA ASN A 143 -9.83 -7.66 -9.21
C ASN A 143 -10.29 -6.45 -8.41
N ASP A 144 -11.60 -6.18 -8.37
CA ASP A 144 -12.16 -4.97 -7.78
C ASP A 144 -11.88 -4.84 -6.28
N ILE A 145 -11.99 -5.95 -5.54
CA ILE A 145 -11.76 -5.99 -4.09
C ILE A 145 -10.29 -5.71 -3.75
N TYR A 146 -9.36 -6.20 -4.58
CA TYR A 146 -7.92 -6.04 -4.38
C TYR A 146 -7.38 -4.70 -4.89
N ARG A 147 -8.04 -4.11 -5.89
CA ARG A 147 -7.61 -2.88 -6.56
C ARG A 147 -7.33 -1.70 -5.62
N PRO A 148 -8.18 -1.35 -4.64
CA PRO A 148 -7.87 -0.23 -3.75
C PRO A 148 -6.56 -0.43 -2.98
N PHE A 149 -6.30 -1.65 -2.49
CA PHE A 149 -5.03 -1.98 -1.83
C PHE A 149 -3.86 -1.88 -2.80
N ALA A 150 -4.02 -2.37 -4.02
CA ALA A 150 -2.96 -2.33 -5.04
C ALA A 150 -2.59 -0.89 -5.44
N PHE A 151 -3.59 -0.01 -5.55
CA PHE A 151 -3.36 1.42 -5.83
C PHE A 151 -2.67 2.13 -4.67
N ALA A 152 -3.18 1.96 -3.44
CA ALA A 152 -2.58 2.58 -2.27
C ALA A 152 -1.09 2.20 -2.12
N GLU A 153 -0.77 0.92 -2.28
CA GLU A 153 0.61 0.46 -2.18
C GLU A 153 1.48 0.87 -3.40
N LEU A 154 0.91 1.08 -4.59
CA LEU A 154 1.63 1.66 -5.73
C LEU A 154 2.07 3.10 -5.45
N GLY A 155 1.18 3.91 -4.87
CA GLY A 155 1.52 5.28 -4.44
C GLY A 155 2.64 5.27 -3.41
N LYS A 156 2.50 4.45 -2.36
CA LYS A 156 3.53 4.32 -1.32
C LYS A 156 4.86 3.79 -1.85
N TYR A 157 4.83 2.94 -2.88
CA TYR A 157 6.04 2.49 -3.58
C TYR A 157 6.76 3.68 -4.24
N ALA A 158 6.02 4.49 -5.00
CA ALA A 158 6.57 5.65 -5.70
C ALA A 158 7.14 6.69 -4.73
N GLN A 159 6.42 6.96 -3.63
CA GLN A 159 6.91 7.83 -2.56
C GLN A 159 8.21 7.29 -1.91
N ALA A 160 8.32 5.97 -1.74
CA ALA A 160 9.51 5.34 -1.16
C ALA A 160 10.71 5.33 -2.11
N ARG A 161 10.48 5.28 -3.43
CA ARG A 161 11.51 5.14 -4.47
C ARG A 161 11.72 6.46 -5.21
N THR A 162 12.39 7.38 -4.54
CA THR A 162 12.66 8.73 -5.07
C THR A 162 13.72 8.74 -6.17
N ASP A 163 14.43 7.64 -6.40
CA ASP A 163 15.44 7.47 -7.43
C ASP A 163 14.86 7.23 -8.84
N VAL A 164 13.56 6.90 -8.94
CA VAL A 164 12.89 6.64 -10.22
C VAL A 164 11.59 7.42 -10.29
N ASP A 165 11.36 8.09 -11.41
CA ASP A 165 10.04 8.66 -11.71
C ASP A 165 9.06 7.57 -12.17
N MET A 166 7.85 7.60 -11.62
CA MET A 166 6.78 6.64 -11.89
C MET A 166 5.45 7.30 -12.26
N TRP A 167 5.43 8.63 -12.39
CA TRP A 167 4.19 9.37 -12.62
C TRP A 167 3.44 8.86 -13.85
N ASP A 168 4.12 8.73 -15.00
CA ASP A 168 3.48 8.32 -16.25
C ASP A 168 2.91 6.89 -16.15
N GLU A 169 3.60 5.94 -15.50
CA GLU A 169 3.06 4.61 -15.30
C GLU A 169 1.84 4.61 -14.36
N ILE A 170 1.90 5.35 -13.25
CA ILE A 170 0.79 5.48 -12.30
C ILE A 170 -0.42 6.09 -13.01
N HIS A 171 -0.22 7.21 -13.70
CA HIS A 171 -1.25 7.90 -14.46
C HIS A 171 -1.90 6.97 -15.50
N SER A 172 -1.10 6.22 -16.26
CA SER A 172 -1.60 5.29 -17.30
C SER A 172 -2.43 4.13 -16.75
N ILE A 173 -2.22 3.75 -15.48
CA ILE A 173 -2.94 2.65 -14.84
C ILE A 173 -4.23 3.18 -14.20
N ILE A 174 -4.13 4.28 -13.48
CA ILE A 174 -5.17 4.75 -12.56
C ILE A 174 -6.22 5.58 -13.29
N VAL A 175 -5.81 6.52 -14.13
CA VAL A 175 -6.73 7.48 -14.74
C VAL A 175 -7.85 6.81 -15.56
N PRO A 176 -7.58 5.81 -16.41
CA PRO A 176 -8.66 5.13 -17.14
C PRO A 176 -9.70 4.47 -16.24
N ILE A 177 -9.28 3.99 -15.06
CA ILE A 177 -10.19 3.36 -14.09
C ILE A 177 -10.99 4.43 -13.35
N LEU A 178 -10.37 5.57 -13.02
CA LEU A 178 -11.07 6.69 -12.39
C LEU A 178 -12.11 7.34 -13.31
N GLU A 179 -11.79 7.45 -14.61
CA GLU A 179 -12.70 7.92 -15.65
C GLU A 179 -13.90 6.98 -15.82
N ASP A 180 -13.64 5.66 -15.88
CA ASP A 180 -14.68 4.64 -15.99
C ASP A 180 -15.64 4.70 -14.79
N LEU A 181 -15.09 4.69 -13.56
CA LEU A 181 -15.88 4.78 -12.33
C LEU A 181 -16.66 6.09 -12.18
N SER A 182 -16.25 7.17 -12.84
CA SER A 182 -16.92 8.47 -12.76
C SER A 182 -17.82 8.77 -13.95
N SER A 183 -17.89 7.85 -14.91
CA SER A 183 -18.77 7.99 -16.06
C SER A 183 -20.23 7.75 -15.67
N GLU A 184 -21.14 8.52 -16.28
CA GLU A 184 -22.59 8.34 -16.06
C GLU A 184 -23.10 6.98 -16.57
N ASP A 185 -22.32 6.31 -17.42
CA ASP A 185 -22.63 5.00 -18.02
C ASP A 185 -22.08 3.81 -17.21
N HIS A 186 -21.43 4.05 -16.06
CA HIS A 186 -20.92 2.97 -15.21
C HIS A 186 -22.09 2.17 -14.61
N MET A 187 -22.43 1.05 -15.27
CA MET A 187 -23.36 0.05 -14.77
C MET A 187 -22.64 -0.86 -13.78
N ASP A 188 -23.23 -1.12 -12.61
CA ASP A 188 -22.75 -2.06 -11.57
C ASP A 188 -22.53 -3.48 -12.15
N THR A 189 -21.40 -3.75 -12.79
CA THR A 189 -21.05 -5.10 -13.26
C THR A 189 -20.35 -5.87 -12.16
N SER A 190 -21.10 -6.28 -11.14
CA SER A 190 -20.57 -7.15 -10.09
C SER A 190 -20.53 -8.62 -10.57
N THR A 191 -19.34 -9.16 -10.82
CA THR A 191 -19.03 -10.62 -10.79
C THR A 191 -17.51 -10.79 -10.86
N SER A 192 -16.79 -11.62 -10.08
CA SER A 192 -17.11 -12.85 -9.36
C SER A 192 -15.94 -13.23 -8.43
N THR A 193 -16.22 -13.55 -7.16
CA THR A 193 -15.48 -14.63 -6.47
C THR A 193 -16.45 -15.33 -5.52
N SER A 194 -16.60 -16.64 -5.70
CA SER A 194 -17.55 -17.49 -5.00
C SER A 194 -17.39 -17.45 -3.48
N ALA A 195 -18.38 -16.93 -2.77
CA ALA A 195 -18.63 -17.28 -1.38
C ALA A 195 -19.93 -18.10 -1.34
N ALA A 196 -19.78 -19.41 -1.14
CA ALA A 196 -20.89 -20.23 -0.71
C ALA A 196 -21.25 -19.87 0.74
N ASP A 197 -22.54 -19.90 1.03
CA ASP A 197 -23.21 -19.65 2.31
C ASP A 197 -23.18 -18.23 2.89
N SER A 198 -24.16 -17.43 2.45
CA SER A 198 -25.02 -16.74 3.42
C SER A 198 -26.44 -16.63 2.89
N LYS A 199 -27.36 -17.23 3.65
CA LYS A 199 -28.82 -17.08 3.49
C LYS A 199 -29.19 -15.60 3.48
N LYS A 200 -29.93 -15.20 2.44
CA LYS A 200 -30.67 -13.94 2.28
C LYS A 200 -31.31 -13.46 3.59
N LYS A 201 -31.10 -12.18 3.90
CA LYS A 201 -32.17 -11.31 4.40
C LYS A 201 -31.94 -9.85 3.99
N ASP A 202 -32.92 -9.34 3.26
CA ASP A 202 -33.39 -7.95 3.17
C ASP A 202 -32.41 -6.86 2.67
N GLY A 203 -32.50 -6.62 1.35
CA GLY A 203 -32.41 -5.34 0.64
C GLY A 203 -31.44 -4.26 1.15
N VAL A 204 -30.25 -4.20 0.56
CA VAL A 204 -29.62 -3.06 -0.14
C VAL A 204 -28.35 -3.62 -0.76
N SER A 205 -28.14 -3.44 -2.07
CA SER A 205 -26.88 -3.73 -2.76
C SER A 205 -25.79 -2.76 -2.27
N LYS A 206 -25.14 -3.07 -1.14
CA LYS A 206 -24.14 -2.18 -0.50
C LYS A 206 -22.67 -2.57 -0.77
N GLY A 207 -22.44 -3.61 -1.58
CA GLY A 207 -21.09 -4.17 -1.82
C GLY A 207 -20.27 -3.46 -2.90
N GLY A 208 -20.91 -2.89 -3.93
CA GLY A 208 -20.21 -2.23 -5.06
C GLY A 208 -19.69 -0.84 -4.70
N GLU A 209 -20.59 0.03 -4.26
CA GLU A 209 -20.32 1.45 -3.94
C GLU A 209 -19.17 1.67 -2.95
N SER A 210 -19.02 0.80 -1.94
CA SER A 210 -17.94 0.87 -0.95
C SER A 210 -16.56 0.51 -1.52
N THR A 211 -16.52 -0.40 -2.50
CA THR A 211 -15.27 -0.84 -3.13
C THR A 211 -14.81 0.19 -4.18
N GLU A 212 -15.75 0.81 -4.87
CA GLU A 212 -15.50 1.86 -5.86
C GLU A 212 -14.99 3.14 -5.20
N SER A 213 -15.67 3.62 -4.15
CA SER A 213 -15.18 4.78 -3.38
C SER A 213 -13.79 4.54 -2.79
N ALA A 214 -13.51 3.33 -2.29
CA ALA A 214 -12.18 2.96 -1.81
C ALA A 214 -11.15 2.98 -2.94
N THR A 215 -11.52 2.50 -4.13
CA THR A 215 -10.69 2.52 -5.34
C THR A 215 -10.39 3.95 -5.78
N ILE A 216 -11.40 4.84 -5.80
CA ILE A 216 -11.24 6.25 -6.12
C ILE A 216 -10.27 6.90 -5.13
N THR A 217 -10.49 6.70 -3.83
CA THR A 217 -9.64 7.29 -2.78
C THR A 217 -8.19 6.84 -2.92
N ALA A 218 -7.96 5.53 -3.04
CA ALA A 218 -6.62 4.98 -3.20
C ALA A 218 -5.96 5.38 -4.53
N GLY A 219 -6.75 5.51 -5.60
CA GLY A 219 -6.27 5.95 -6.90
C GLY A 219 -5.81 7.41 -6.89
N VAL A 220 -6.62 8.28 -6.30
CA VAL A 220 -6.28 9.69 -6.09
C VAL A 220 -5.03 9.82 -5.21
N GLU A 221 -4.99 9.14 -4.07
CA GLU A 221 -3.81 9.11 -3.19
C GLU A 221 -2.55 8.67 -3.96
N ALA A 222 -2.66 7.61 -4.75
CA ALA A 222 -1.54 7.09 -5.51
C ALA A 222 -1.04 8.04 -6.60
N LEU A 223 -1.94 8.82 -7.23
CA LEU A 223 -1.52 9.90 -8.13
C LEU A 223 -0.67 10.91 -7.35
N PHE A 224 -1.15 11.47 -6.24
CA PHE A 224 -0.35 12.42 -5.45
C PHE A 224 1.00 11.87 -5.02
N LEU A 225 1.02 10.68 -4.43
CA LEU A 225 2.25 10.03 -3.98
C LEU A 225 3.19 9.66 -5.14
N GLY A 226 2.67 9.59 -6.37
CA GLY A 226 3.44 9.39 -7.58
C GLY A 226 4.26 10.61 -8.02
N ILE A 227 3.94 11.81 -7.52
CA ILE A 227 4.69 13.03 -7.83
C ILE A 227 6.02 13.00 -7.08
N ASN A 228 7.08 12.67 -7.78
CA ASN A 228 8.41 12.58 -7.18
C ASN A 228 9.05 13.96 -7.04
N ILE A 229 8.83 14.61 -5.89
CA ILE A 229 9.34 15.97 -5.61
C ILE A 229 10.87 16.05 -5.57
N LYS A 230 11.56 14.93 -5.39
CA LYS A 230 13.02 14.85 -5.35
C LYS A 230 13.64 14.62 -6.73
N HIS A 231 12.85 14.19 -7.71
CA HIS A 231 13.28 14.00 -9.09
C HIS A 231 12.91 15.26 -9.90
N LEU A 232 13.90 16.14 -10.11
CA LEU A 232 13.66 17.48 -10.65
C LEU A 232 13.60 17.56 -12.19
N ASP A 233 13.80 16.43 -12.88
CA ASP A 233 13.78 16.35 -14.34
C ASP A 233 12.89 15.19 -14.85
N PRO A 234 11.67 15.45 -15.36
CA PRO A 234 11.07 16.76 -15.49
C PRO A 234 10.67 17.35 -14.13
N SER A 235 10.51 18.67 -14.06
CA SER A 235 10.08 19.34 -12.83
C SER A 235 8.76 18.73 -12.33
N PRO A 236 8.61 18.42 -11.03
CA PRO A 236 7.37 17.85 -10.47
C PRO A 236 6.12 18.68 -10.80
N LEU A 237 6.30 19.99 -10.99
CA LEU A 237 5.26 20.94 -11.38
C LEU A 237 4.62 20.61 -12.75
N THR A 238 5.31 19.89 -13.64
CA THR A 238 4.77 19.51 -14.95
C THR A 238 3.63 18.50 -14.84
N TYR A 239 3.51 17.81 -13.72
CA TYR A 239 2.48 16.81 -13.49
C TYR A 239 1.19 17.38 -12.91
N LEU A 240 1.24 18.59 -12.34
CA LEU A 240 0.10 19.20 -11.66
C LEU A 240 -1.11 19.46 -12.57
N PRO A 241 -0.95 19.98 -13.80
CA PRO A 241 -2.08 20.15 -14.70
C PRO A 241 -2.78 18.82 -15.00
N LYS A 242 -2.00 17.76 -15.25
CA LYS A 242 -2.52 16.40 -15.52
C LYS A 242 -3.24 15.81 -14.30
N LEU A 243 -2.64 15.96 -13.12
CA LEU A 243 -3.24 15.54 -11.84
C LEU A 243 -4.62 16.17 -11.66
N LEU A 244 -4.73 17.47 -11.89
CA LEU A 244 -5.96 18.22 -11.71
C LEU A 244 -7.00 17.92 -12.77
N GLU A 245 -6.57 17.71 -14.02
CA GLU A 245 -7.44 17.22 -15.08
C GLU A 245 -8.07 15.87 -14.69
N ALA A 246 -7.29 14.95 -14.12
CA ALA A 246 -7.79 13.65 -13.68
C ALA A 246 -8.76 13.73 -12.48
N ILE A 247 -8.52 14.63 -11.53
CA ILE A 247 -9.28 14.68 -10.25
C ILE A 247 -10.52 15.57 -10.34
N THR A 248 -10.51 16.61 -11.17
CA THR A 248 -11.62 17.57 -11.26
C THR A 248 -12.98 16.92 -11.57
N PRO A 249 -13.09 15.95 -12.50
CA PRO A 249 -14.34 15.24 -12.75
C PRO A 249 -14.80 14.43 -11.53
N LEU A 250 -13.87 13.77 -10.82
CA LEU A 250 -14.16 12.96 -9.63
C LEU A 250 -14.85 13.79 -8.56
N LEU A 251 -14.38 15.02 -8.33
CA LEU A 251 -14.90 15.87 -7.27
C LEU A 251 -16.34 16.33 -7.47
N LYS A 252 -16.80 16.26 -8.72
CA LYS A 252 -18.20 16.49 -9.11
C LYS A 252 -19.02 15.20 -9.08
N SER A 253 -18.37 14.04 -9.07
CA SER A 253 -19.02 12.72 -8.99
C SER A 253 -19.65 12.50 -7.60
N PRO A 254 -20.85 11.90 -7.54
CA PRO A 254 -21.48 11.51 -6.28
C PRO A 254 -20.71 10.42 -5.52
N LEU A 255 -19.83 9.68 -6.18
CA LEU A 255 -19.00 8.63 -5.57
C LEU A 255 -17.84 9.19 -4.73
N THR A 256 -17.57 10.49 -4.83
CA THR A 256 -16.53 11.14 -4.02
C THR A 256 -17.04 11.35 -2.60
N THR A 257 -16.54 10.50 -1.70
CA THR A 257 -16.88 10.54 -0.28
C THR A 257 -16.15 11.67 0.45
N ILE A 258 -16.61 11.95 1.67
CA ILE A 258 -15.93 12.85 2.61
C ILE A 258 -14.48 12.39 2.83
N THR A 259 -14.24 11.08 2.91
CA THR A 259 -12.90 10.49 3.04
C THR A 259 -12.02 10.83 1.84
N THR A 260 -12.50 10.66 0.61
CA THR A 260 -11.76 11.06 -0.60
C THR A 260 -11.39 12.54 -0.58
N ARG A 261 -12.32 13.40 -0.14
CA ARG A 261 -12.06 14.85 -0.01
C ARG A 261 -11.05 15.15 1.10
N ALA A 262 -11.12 14.45 2.23
CA ALA A 262 -10.16 14.61 3.33
C ALA A 262 -8.74 14.20 2.90
N VAL A 263 -8.60 13.05 2.23
CA VAL A 263 -7.33 12.59 1.66
C VAL A 263 -6.77 13.60 0.67
N LEU A 264 -7.63 14.17 -0.20
CA LEU A 264 -7.24 15.27 -1.06
C LEU A 264 -6.70 16.43 -0.23
N TYR A 265 -7.38 16.91 0.80
CA TYR A 265 -6.84 18.00 1.63
C TYR A 265 -5.52 17.65 2.33
N GLU A 266 -5.42 16.47 2.94
CA GLU A 266 -4.25 16.04 3.70
C GLU A 266 -3.01 15.88 2.81
N LEU A 267 -3.16 15.42 1.57
CA LEU A 267 -2.05 15.27 0.63
C LEU A 267 -1.74 16.58 -0.11
N TYR A 268 -2.77 17.40 -0.38
CA TYR A 268 -2.65 18.58 -1.22
C TYR A 268 -2.16 19.81 -0.47
N VAL A 269 -2.38 19.92 0.84
CA VAL A 269 -1.94 21.12 1.56
C VAL A 269 -0.45 21.02 1.94
N PRO A 270 0.03 20.05 2.73
CA PRO A 270 1.41 20.06 3.23
C PRO A 270 2.45 19.84 2.12
N ASP A 271 2.32 18.75 1.36
CA ASP A 271 3.34 18.31 0.40
C ASP A 271 3.39 19.23 -0.83
N PHE A 272 2.25 19.81 -1.21
CA PHE A 272 2.15 20.68 -2.38
C PHE A 272 2.64 22.11 -2.07
N PHE A 273 2.44 22.61 -0.85
CA PHE A 273 3.09 23.85 -0.42
C PHE A 273 4.60 23.66 -0.31
N GLU A 274 5.08 22.49 0.11
CA GLU A 274 6.51 22.15 0.09
C GLU A 274 7.09 22.19 -1.35
N VAL A 275 6.34 21.69 -2.34
CA VAL A 275 6.73 21.79 -3.78
C VAL A 275 6.79 23.24 -4.28
N LEU A 276 5.97 24.14 -3.72
CA LEU A 276 5.96 25.56 -4.07
C LEU A 276 7.01 26.37 -3.30
N GLU A 277 7.39 25.92 -2.10
CA GLU A 277 8.41 26.53 -1.25
C GLU A 277 9.82 26.27 -1.78
N LEU A 278 10.44 27.31 -2.34
CA LEU A 278 11.90 27.38 -2.45
C LEU A 278 12.39 28.56 -1.62
N ALA A 279 13.57 28.42 -1.01
CA ALA A 279 14.24 29.53 -0.35
C ALA A 279 14.30 30.77 -1.25
N SER A 280 14.09 31.96 -0.67
CA SER A 280 14.10 33.22 -1.41
C SER A 280 15.34 33.34 -2.29
N GLY A 281 15.15 33.53 -3.60
CA GLY A 281 16.21 33.62 -4.60
C GLY A 281 16.59 32.33 -5.32
N ALA A 282 16.07 31.17 -4.90
CA ALA A 282 16.33 29.88 -5.57
C ALA A 282 15.39 29.62 -6.76
N GLY A 283 15.96 29.02 -7.81
CA GLY A 283 15.28 28.62 -9.05
C GLY A 283 15.46 29.59 -10.22
N SER A 284 15.60 29.04 -11.43
CA SER A 284 15.57 29.81 -12.68
C SER A 284 14.23 30.52 -12.86
N GLU A 285 14.18 31.55 -13.71
CA GLU A 285 12.94 32.27 -14.01
C GLU A 285 11.84 31.34 -14.52
N GLY A 286 12.19 30.33 -15.34
CA GLY A 286 11.25 29.30 -15.77
C GLY A 286 10.64 28.48 -14.63
N ILE A 287 11.40 28.17 -13.57
CA ILE A 287 10.87 27.47 -12.39
C ILE A 287 9.94 28.39 -11.58
N ARG A 288 10.22 29.71 -11.54
CA ARG A 288 9.33 30.68 -10.87
C ARG A 288 8.00 30.82 -11.61
N ILE A 289 8.02 30.88 -12.94
CA ILE A 289 6.81 30.95 -13.77
C ILE A 289 5.95 29.70 -13.57
N LYS A 290 6.54 28.50 -13.69
CA LYS A 290 5.81 27.24 -13.47
C LYS A 290 5.18 27.13 -12.08
N ARG A 291 5.82 27.71 -11.05
CA ARG A 291 5.23 27.80 -9.71
C ARG A 291 4.06 28.77 -9.64
N GLY A 292 4.18 29.93 -10.30
CA GLY A 292 3.07 30.88 -10.42
C GLY A 292 1.86 30.24 -11.10
N GLU A 293 2.09 29.55 -12.21
CA GLU A 293 1.06 28.77 -12.92
C GLU A 293 0.45 27.69 -12.03
N ALA A 294 1.28 26.90 -11.34
CA ALA A 294 0.79 25.89 -10.41
C ALA A 294 -0.07 26.51 -9.29
N ALA A 295 0.41 27.58 -8.64
CA ALA A 295 -0.33 28.26 -7.58
C ALA A 295 -1.65 28.88 -8.09
N GLU A 296 -1.66 29.46 -9.29
CA GLU A 296 -2.87 29.97 -9.93
C GLU A 296 -3.88 28.84 -10.15
N VAL A 297 -3.43 27.70 -10.68
CA VAL A 297 -4.30 26.55 -10.89
C VAL A 297 -4.88 26.03 -9.56
N ILE A 298 -4.12 26.06 -8.45
CA ILE A 298 -4.64 25.71 -7.11
C ILE A 298 -5.70 26.70 -6.65
N VAL A 299 -5.46 28.00 -6.84
CA VAL A 299 -6.42 29.04 -6.47
C VAL A 299 -7.71 28.90 -7.28
N GLU A 300 -7.61 28.60 -8.58
CA GLU A 300 -8.76 28.35 -9.43
C GLU A 300 -9.48 27.06 -9.06
N ALA A 301 -8.75 25.98 -8.70
CA ALA A 301 -9.34 24.77 -8.14
C ALA A 301 -10.10 25.07 -6.85
N TRP A 302 -9.50 25.83 -5.93
CA TRP A 302 -10.15 26.26 -4.69
C TRP A 302 -11.42 27.06 -4.96
N LYS A 303 -11.35 28.10 -5.80
CA LYS A 303 -12.51 28.93 -6.17
C LYS A 303 -13.59 28.11 -6.86
N GLY A 304 -13.21 27.15 -7.68
CA GLY A 304 -14.09 26.21 -8.36
C GLY A 304 -14.75 25.19 -7.45
N GLY A 305 -14.47 25.22 -6.14
CA GLY A 305 -15.02 24.29 -5.17
C GLY A 305 -14.51 22.86 -5.38
N VAL A 306 -13.35 22.68 -6.03
CA VAL A 306 -12.68 21.39 -6.22
C VAL A 306 -12.46 20.73 -4.86
N PHE A 307 -12.00 21.50 -3.87
CA PHE A 307 -11.87 21.00 -2.51
C PHE A 307 -13.19 21.02 -1.72
N GLY A 308 -14.27 21.54 -2.30
CA GLY A 308 -15.60 21.74 -1.71
C GLY A 308 -15.80 23.16 -1.17
N MET A 309 -17.06 23.59 -1.03
CA MET A 309 -17.42 24.83 -0.33
C MET A 309 -17.59 24.54 1.17
N TRP A 310 -16.50 24.55 1.94
CA TRP A 310 -16.49 24.04 3.33
C TRP A 310 -16.80 25.10 4.39
N GLU A 311 -18.07 25.27 4.77
CA GLU A 311 -18.42 25.72 6.13
C GLU A 311 -18.78 24.54 7.06
N GLU A 312 -19.56 23.56 6.59
CA GLU A 312 -20.04 22.45 7.44
C GLU A 312 -18.99 21.35 7.69
N GLY A 313 -18.23 20.92 6.66
CA GLY A 313 -17.23 19.83 6.82
C GLY A 313 -16.07 20.18 7.74
N ARG A 314 -15.72 21.47 7.89
CA ARG A 314 -14.69 21.92 8.85
C ARG A 314 -15.12 21.67 10.29
N GLY A 315 -16.42 21.73 10.57
CA GLY A 315 -16.99 21.46 11.87
C GLY A 315 -16.89 19.97 12.23
N GLU A 316 -17.21 19.10 11.28
CA GLU A 316 -17.17 17.64 11.47
C GLU A 316 -15.74 17.12 11.58
N LEU A 317 -14.81 17.55 10.73
CA LEU A 317 -13.40 17.15 10.81
C LEU A 317 -12.78 17.63 12.14
N ARG A 318 -13.06 18.87 12.56
CA ARG A 318 -12.63 19.40 13.88
C ARG A 318 -13.26 18.65 15.05
N LYS A 319 -14.45 18.10 14.87
CA LYS A 319 -15.14 17.31 15.89
C LYS A 319 -14.52 15.92 15.96
N GLN A 320 -14.26 15.29 14.82
CA GLN A 320 -13.62 13.98 14.71
C GLN A 320 -12.19 14.00 15.28
N TYR A 321 -11.35 14.99 14.93
CA TYR A 321 -10.02 15.14 15.54
C TYR A 321 -10.05 15.49 17.04
N ARG A 322 -11.16 16.07 17.53
CA ARG A 322 -11.32 16.36 18.96
C ARG A 322 -11.74 15.11 19.72
N GLU A 323 -12.57 14.26 19.11
CA GLU A 323 -13.00 12.97 19.65
C GLU A 323 -11.87 11.93 19.63
N GLU A 324 -10.94 12.00 18.66
CA GLU A 324 -9.74 11.13 18.61
C GLU A 324 -8.60 11.61 19.52
N ALA A 325 -8.68 12.83 20.07
CA ALA A 325 -7.68 13.42 20.96
C ALA A 325 -8.06 13.35 22.45
N GLU A 326 -9.24 12.80 22.79
CA GLU A 326 -9.71 12.49 24.14
C GLU A 326 -9.59 11.00 24.45
#